data_AF-A0A1H5W5I1-F1
#
_entry.id   AF-A0A1H5W5I1-F1
#
_cell.length_a   1.000
_cell.length_b   1.000
_cell.length_c   1.000
_cell.angle_alpha   90.00
_cell.angle_beta   90.00
_cell.angle_gamma   90.00
#
_symmetry.space_group_name_H-M   'P 1'
#
loop_
_entity.id
_entity.type
_entity.pdbx_description
1 polymer ?
#
loop_
_entity_poly.entity_id
_entity_poly.type
_entity_poly.pdbx_seq_one_letter_code
_entity_poly.pdbx_strand_id
1 'polypeptide(L)'
;MAPYLIMTLRATVAGTFLISMVGKLRGRETLAGFVMTVRRIGRVPDRFAAPVAAGVIVTEAGIVVLLAVPGGQVAGFAMAAAVLAGFAVVLMAALRRGLAEPCRCFGKAEEPIGRRHVVRNGVLFVAAAAGAVFAPGVEGVPLEPAAVLLCLLAASAFVAFVVLLDDLLFLFR
;
A
#
# COMPACT_ATOMS: atom_id res chain seq x y z
N MET A 1 -14.54 -21.14 0.89
CA MET A 1 -13.28 -20.64 1.49
C MET A 1 -12.57 -19.62 0.60
N ALA A 2 -12.33 -19.93 -0.68
CA ALA A 2 -11.76 -18.98 -1.67
C ALA A 2 -12.41 -17.57 -1.73
N PRO A 3 -13.76 -17.39 -1.74
CA PRO A 3 -14.36 -16.06 -1.84
C PRO A 3 -14.07 -15.17 -0.61
N TYR A 4 -14.04 -15.77 0.59
CA TYR A 4 -13.72 -15.07 1.83
C TYR A 4 -12.25 -14.63 1.87
N LEU A 5 -11.32 -15.48 1.40
CA LEU A 5 -9.91 -15.12 1.28
C LEU A 5 -9.73 -13.90 0.36
N ILE A 6 -10.36 -13.91 -0.81
CA ILE A 6 -10.28 -12.78 -1.77
C ILE A 6 -10.88 -11.52 -1.18
N MET A 7 -11.97 -11.62 -0.41
CA MET A 7 -12.54 -10.49 0.30
C MET A 7 -11.56 -9.90 1.33
N THR A 8 -10.88 -10.75 2.12
CA THR A 8 -9.86 -10.29 3.06
C THR A 8 -8.67 -9.64 2.34
N LEU A 9 -8.18 -10.23 1.25
CA LEU A 9 -7.08 -9.66 0.45
C LEU A 9 -7.49 -8.29 -0.14
N ARG A 10 -8.71 -8.19 -0.67
CA ARG A 10 -9.28 -6.95 -1.22
C ARG A 10 -9.34 -5.85 -0.17
N ALA A 11 -9.92 -6.16 0.99
CA ALA A 11 -10.03 -5.20 2.10
C ALA A 11 -8.65 -4.78 2.63
N THR A 12 -7.70 -5.73 2.69
CA THR A 12 -6.33 -5.46 3.15
C THR A 12 -5.59 -4.52 2.20
N VAL A 13 -5.60 -4.82 0.90
CA VAL A 13 -4.93 -3.99 -0.11
C VAL A 13 -5.60 -2.62 -0.19
N ALA A 14 -6.93 -2.58 -0.32
CA ALA A 14 -7.67 -1.32 -0.38
C ALA A 14 -7.45 -0.46 0.89
N GLY A 15 -7.55 -1.06 2.08
CA GLY A 15 -7.32 -0.37 3.35
C GLY A 15 -5.90 0.19 3.47
N THR A 16 -4.89 -0.58 3.05
CA THR A 16 -3.49 -0.12 3.06
C THR A 16 -3.28 1.08 2.13
N PHE A 17 -3.76 0.99 0.89
CA PHE A 17 -3.67 2.10 -0.07
C PHE A 17 -4.47 3.32 0.38
N LEU A 18 -5.64 3.12 0.98
CA LEU A 18 -6.45 4.20 1.54
C LEU A 18 -5.73 4.92 2.68
N ILE A 19 -5.15 4.19 3.64
CA ILE A 19 -4.39 4.80 4.75
C ILE A 19 -3.13 5.50 4.21
N SER A 20 -2.44 4.90 3.25
CA SER A 20 -1.28 5.48 2.56
C SER A 20 -1.64 6.81 1.89
N MET A 21 -2.76 6.87 1.18
CA MET A 21 -3.27 8.06 0.49
C MET A 21 -3.69 9.15 1.50
N VAL A 22 -4.51 8.79 2.49
CA VAL A 22 -4.98 9.71 3.53
C VAL A 22 -3.80 10.26 4.33
N GLY A 23 -2.79 9.44 4.64
CA GLY A 23 -1.57 9.86 5.32
C GLY A 23 -0.79 10.94 4.58
N LYS A 24 -0.79 10.91 3.24
CA LYS A 24 -0.13 11.95 2.41
C LYS A 24 -0.94 13.25 2.35
N LEU A 25 -2.26 13.15 2.37
CA LEU A 25 -3.18 14.30 2.22
C LEU A 25 -3.56 14.97 3.54
N ARG A 26 -3.21 14.39 4.69
CA ARG A 26 -3.56 14.90 6.03
C ARG A 26 -2.94 16.26 6.39
N GLY A 27 -1.97 16.76 5.64
CA GLY A 27 -1.36 18.06 5.88
C GLY A 27 -0.39 18.52 4.79
N ARG A 28 -0.12 19.82 4.74
CA ARG A 28 0.84 20.39 3.79
C ARG A 28 2.27 19.89 4.06
N GLU A 29 2.64 19.73 5.33
CA GLU A 29 3.96 19.23 5.74
C GLU A 29 4.17 17.76 5.36
N THR A 30 3.15 16.91 5.55
CA THR A 30 3.23 15.49 5.16
C THR A 30 3.37 15.35 3.65
N LEU A 31 2.65 16.16 2.88
CA LEU A 31 2.76 16.19 1.42
C LEU A 31 4.12 16.69 0.96
N ALA A 32 4.63 17.79 1.54
CA ALA A 32 5.97 18.31 1.24
C ALA A 32 7.06 17.27 1.57
N GLY A 33 6.93 16.59 2.70
CA GLY A 33 7.80 15.48 3.08
C GLY A 33 7.77 14.34 2.06
N PHE A 34 6.58 13.95 1.59
CA PHE A 34 6.45 12.91 0.56
C PHE A 34 7.07 13.33 -0.79
N VAL A 35 6.89 14.57 -1.23
CA VAL A 35 7.54 15.10 -2.45
C VAL A 35 9.06 15.05 -2.32
N MET A 36 9.59 15.39 -1.14
CA MET A 36 11.03 15.29 -0.87
C MET A 36 11.52 13.84 -0.88
N THR A 37 10.73 12.90 -0.35
CA THR A 37 10.99 11.46 -0.45
C THR A 37 11.02 10.98 -1.91
N VAL A 38 10.05 11.38 -2.73
CA VAL A 38 9.99 11.05 -4.18
C VAL A 38 11.24 11.57 -4.90
N ARG A 39 11.64 12.80 -4.61
CA ARG A 39 12.86 13.42 -5.15
C ARG A 39 14.12 12.63 -4.76
N ARG A 40 14.34 12.41 -3.46
CA ARG A 40 15.59 11.82 -2.94
C ARG A 40 15.71 10.33 -3.21
N ILE A 41 14.67 9.57 -2.89
CA ILE A 41 14.65 8.11 -3.03
C ILE A 41 14.42 7.73 -4.51
N GLY A 42 13.43 8.36 -5.14
CA GLY A 42 13.05 8.08 -6.53
C GLY A 42 13.99 8.68 -7.58
N ARG A 43 14.96 9.52 -7.18
CA ARG A 43 15.86 10.27 -8.09
C ARG A 43 15.12 11.07 -9.15
N VAL A 44 13.95 11.60 -8.78
CA VAL A 44 13.15 12.43 -9.66
C VAL A 44 13.69 13.86 -9.61
N PRO A 45 13.96 14.51 -10.77
CA PRO A 45 14.35 15.91 -10.80
C PRO A 45 13.32 16.81 -10.09
N ASP A 46 13.77 17.89 -9.45
CA ASP A 46 12.93 18.77 -8.63
C ASP A 46 11.66 19.24 -9.37
N ARG A 47 11.79 19.59 -10.66
CA ARG A 47 10.68 20.01 -11.53
C ARG A 47 9.58 18.94 -11.70
N PHE A 48 9.90 17.67 -11.49
CA PHE A 48 8.98 16.54 -11.66
C PHE A 48 8.58 15.88 -10.34
N ALA A 49 9.21 16.22 -9.22
CA ALA A 49 8.94 15.58 -7.93
C ALA A 49 7.47 15.76 -7.49
N ALA A 50 6.94 16.99 -7.59
CA ALA A 50 5.55 17.28 -7.26
C ALA A 50 4.54 16.62 -8.23
N PRO A 51 4.71 16.70 -9.57
CA PRO A 51 3.88 15.95 -10.52
C PRO A 51 3.89 14.44 -10.29
N VAL A 52 5.06 13.83 -10.03
CA VAL A 52 5.17 12.40 -9.76
C VAL A 52 4.48 12.04 -8.45
N ALA A 53 4.64 12.85 -7.39
CA ALA A 53 3.96 12.64 -6.12
C ALA A 53 2.42 12.70 -6.28
N ALA A 54 1.92 13.68 -7.03
CA ALA A 54 0.50 13.77 -7.36
C ALA A 54 0.03 12.55 -8.18
N GLY A 55 0.81 12.12 -9.17
CA GLY A 55 0.54 10.92 -9.95
C GLY A 55 0.45 9.66 -9.08
N VAL A 56 1.32 9.51 -8.09
CA VAL A 56 1.23 8.41 -7.12
C VAL A 56 -0.08 8.50 -6.33
N ILE A 57 -0.45 9.66 -5.79
CA ILE A 57 -1.71 9.83 -5.04
C ILE A 57 -2.94 9.49 -5.91
N VAL A 58 -2.97 9.95 -7.16
CA VAL A 58 -4.04 9.62 -8.11
C VAL A 58 -4.09 8.12 -8.38
N THR A 59 -2.92 7.49 -8.51
CA THR A 59 -2.80 6.04 -8.69
C THR A 59 -3.32 5.28 -7.46
N GLU A 60 -2.97 5.72 -6.25
CA GLU A 60 -3.49 5.14 -4.99
C GLU A 60 -5.01 5.26 -4.91
N ALA A 61 -5.57 6.43 -5.25
CA ALA A 61 -7.01 6.64 -5.30
C ALA A 61 -7.69 5.72 -6.35
N GLY A 62 -7.09 5.61 -7.54
CA GLY A 62 -7.57 4.75 -8.62
C GLY A 62 -7.63 3.27 -8.18
N ILE A 63 -6.61 2.79 -7.48
CA ILE A 63 -6.59 1.42 -6.91
C ILE A 63 -7.76 1.23 -5.95
N VAL A 64 -7.96 2.15 -5.01
CA VAL A 64 -9.05 2.05 -4.02
C VAL A 64 -10.42 2.04 -4.71
N VAL A 65 -10.62 2.91 -5.70
CA VAL A 65 -11.88 2.98 -6.46
C VAL A 65 -12.10 1.71 -7.28
N LEU A 66 -11.10 1.24 -8.02
CA LEU A 66 -11.19 -0.01 -8.81
C LEU A 66 -11.49 -1.22 -7.93
N LEU A 67 -10.84 -1.29 -6.75
CA LEU A 67 -11.13 -2.33 -5.78
C LEU A 67 -12.50 -2.14 -5.10
N ALA A 68 -13.17 -0.99 -5.17
CA ALA A 68 -14.50 -0.80 -4.58
C ALA A 68 -15.64 -1.17 -5.55
N VAL A 69 -15.45 -0.94 -6.85
CA VAL A 69 -16.51 -1.07 -7.86
C VAL A 69 -16.63 -2.53 -8.37
N PRO A 70 -17.86 -3.05 -8.59
CA PRO A 70 -18.07 -4.35 -9.25
C PRO A 70 -17.39 -4.40 -10.63
N GLY A 71 -16.73 -5.51 -10.96
CA GLY A 71 -15.95 -5.67 -12.20
C GLY A 71 -14.58 -4.96 -12.23
N GLY A 72 -14.26 -4.10 -11.24
CA GLY A 72 -12.97 -3.41 -11.16
C GLY A 72 -11.86 -4.19 -10.44
N GLN A 73 -12.17 -5.32 -9.81
CA GLN A 73 -11.27 -5.96 -8.83
C GLN A 73 -9.95 -6.44 -9.44
N VAL A 74 -10.00 -7.09 -10.61
CA VAL A 74 -8.80 -7.57 -11.31
C VAL A 74 -7.88 -6.39 -11.66
N ALA A 75 -8.45 -5.34 -12.25
CA ALA A 75 -7.69 -4.14 -12.59
C ALA A 75 -7.10 -3.46 -11.35
N GLY A 76 -7.88 -3.33 -10.27
CA GLY A 76 -7.43 -2.75 -9.00
C GLY A 76 -6.29 -3.54 -8.37
N PHE A 77 -6.39 -4.88 -8.33
CA PHE A 77 -5.33 -5.74 -7.81
C PHE A 77 -4.07 -5.73 -8.69
N ALA A 78 -4.23 -5.78 -10.02
CA ALA A 78 -3.11 -5.71 -10.95
C ALA A 78 -2.36 -4.37 -10.84
N MET A 79 -3.10 -3.27 -10.76
CA MET A 79 -2.55 -1.93 -10.57
C MET A 79 -1.84 -1.82 -9.21
N ALA A 80 -2.43 -2.35 -8.14
CA ALA A 80 -1.80 -2.42 -6.83
C ALA A 80 -0.49 -3.22 -6.85
N ALA A 81 -0.49 -4.40 -7.47
CA ALA A 81 0.69 -5.24 -7.61
C ALA A 81 1.81 -4.54 -8.39
N ALA A 82 1.47 -3.85 -9.49
CA ALA A 82 2.43 -3.10 -10.29
C ALA A 82 3.07 -1.95 -9.49
N VAL A 83 2.27 -1.19 -8.75
CA VAL A 83 2.76 -0.09 -7.90
C VAL A 83 3.64 -0.64 -6.77
N LEU A 84 3.21 -1.71 -6.10
CA LEU A 84 3.99 -2.35 -5.04
C LEU A 84 5.31 -2.92 -5.57
N ALA A 85 5.32 -3.50 -6.77
CA ALA A 85 6.55 -3.98 -7.41
C ALA A 85 7.51 -2.82 -7.71
N GLY A 86 7.02 -1.74 -8.30
CA GLY A 86 7.81 -0.52 -8.53
C GLY A 86 8.38 0.04 -7.23
N PHE A 87 7.56 0.07 -6.17
CA PHE A 87 7.99 0.52 -4.86
C PHE A 87 9.05 -0.39 -4.24
N ALA A 88 8.93 -1.72 -4.42
CA ALA A 88 9.94 -2.68 -3.99
C ALA A 88 11.30 -2.40 -4.65
N VAL A 89 11.30 -2.14 -5.96
CA VAL A 89 12.51 -1.82 -6.73
C VAL A 89 13.17 -0.54 -6.20
N VAL A 90 12.36 0.50 -5.97
CA VAL A 90 12.85 1.78 -5.42
C VAL A 90 13.45 1.59 -4.01
N LEU A 91 12.77 0.86 -3.13
CA LEU A 91 13.26 0.56 -1.78
C LEU A 91 14.56 -0.26 -1.80
N MET A 92 14.61 -1.33 -2.61
CA MET A 92 15.81 -2.15 -2.74
C MET A 92 16.99 -1.34 -3.31
N ALA A 93 16.73 -0.47 -4.29
CA ALA A 93 17.75 0.42 -4.83
C ALA A 93 18.24 1.43 -3.79
N ALA A 94 17.35 1.97 -2.95
CA ALA A 94 17.71 2.89 -1.87
C ALA A 94 18.56 2.20 -0.79
N LEU A 95 18.19 0.99 -0.38
CA LEU A 95 18.95 0.18 0.57
C LEU A 95 20.35 -0.18 0.05
N ARG A 96 20.47 -0.58 -1.22
CA ARG A 96 21.77 -0.86 -1.85
C ARG A 96 22.70 0.36 -1.90
N ARG A 97 22.14 1.56 -1.83
CA ARG A 97 22.88 2.83 -1.81
C ARG A 97 23.20 3.32 -0.39
N GLY A 98 22.76 2.61 0.64
CA GLY A 98 22.97 3.01 2.04
C GLY A 98 22.20 4.28 2.44
N LEU A 99 21.10 4.60 1.76
CA LEU A 99 20.28 5.78 2.12
C LEU A 99 19.59 5.53 3.46
N ALA A 100 19.84 6.41 4.44
CA ALA A 100 19.16 6.43 5.74
C ALA A 100 17.98 7.42 5.76
N GLU A 101 17.43 7.76 4.60
CA GLU A 101 16.29 8.67 4.47
C GLU A 101 15.00 8.00 5.00
N PRO A 102 14.08 8.76 5.61
CA PRO A 102 12.83 8.22 6.12
C PRO A 102 11.84 7.86 5.00
N CYS A 103 11.15 6.73 5.16
CA CYS A 103 10.16 6.24 4.20
C CYS A 103 8.76 6.82 4.47
N ARG A 104 8.42 7.99 3.92
CA ARG A 104 7.16 8.70 4.21
C ARG A 104 5.91 8.18 3.48
N CYS A 105 5.84 6.88 3.16
CA CYS A 105 4.67 6.30 2.47
C CYS A 105 3.35 6.47 3.21
N PHE A 106 3.40 6.44 4.55
CA PHE A 106 2.24 6.64 5.43
C PHE A 106 2.19 8.05 6.03
N GLY A 107 2.90 9.01 5.42
CA GLY A 107 2.87 10.44 5.76
C GLY A 107 3.80 10.87 6.90
N LYS A 108 3.91 10.08 7.99
CA LYS A 108 4.62 10.49 9.22
C LYS A 108 5.86 9.68 9.61
N ALA A 109 6.25 8.66 8.84
CA ALA A 109 7.39 7.84 9.25
C ALA A 109 8.69 8.67 9.29
N GLU A 110 9.32 8.69 10.46
CA GLU A 110 10.63 9.35 10.70
C GLU A 110 11.78 8.35 10.68
N GLU A 111 11.47 7.05 10.69
CA GLU A 111 12.49 6.02 10.77
C GLU A 111 13.13 5.72 9.39
N PRO A 112 14.46 5.51 9.33
CA PRO A 112 15.16 5.18 8.10
C PRO A 112 14.61 3.93 7.41
N ILE A 113 14.75 3.89 6.08
CA ILE A 113 14.38 2.70 5.30
C ILE A 113 15.15 1.47 5.80
N GLY A 114 14.42 0.51 6.37
CA GLY A 114 14.96 -0.80 6.75
C GLY A 114 14.45 -1.95 5.87
N ARG A 115 15.09 -3.12 6.03
CA ARG A 115 14.67 -4.40 5.41
C ARG A 115 13.20 -4.74 5.67
N ARG A 116 12.65 -4.31 6.81
CA ARG A 116 11.24 -4.51 7.18
C ARG A 116 10.25 -3.91 6.18
N HIS A 117 10.54 -2.74 5.60
CA HIS A 117 9.66 -2.14 4.60
C HIS A 117 9.63 -2.95 3.31
N VAL A 118 10.75 -3.59 2.94
CA VAL A 118 10.80 -4.50 1.78
C VAL A 118 9.96 -5.75 2.04
N VAL A 119 10.06 -6.34 3.24
CA VAL A 119 9.24 -7.51 3.61
C VAL A 119 7.76 -7.16 3.60
N ARG A 120 7.36 -6.07 4.28
CA ARG A 120 5.98 -5.57 4.29
C ARG A 120 5.44 -5.35 2.88
N ASN A 121 6.21 -4.67 2.03
CA ASN A 121 5.81 -4.39 0.66
C ASN A 121 5.74 -5.68 -0.18
N GLY A 122 6.65 -6.64 0.05
CA GLY A 122 6.62 -7.96 -0.58
C GLY A 122 5.36 -8.77 -0.22
N VAL A 123 4.96 -8.75 1.05
CA VAL A 123 3.72 -9.43 1.49
C VAL A 123 2.49 -8.80 0.84
N LEU A 124 2.42 -7.46 0.80
CA LEU A 124 1.33 -6.76 0.10
C LEU A 124 1.34 -7.04 -1.40
N PHE A 125 2.53 -7.14 -2.02
CA PHE A 125 2.66 -7.48 -3.44
C PHE A 125 2.11 -8.89 -3.72
N VAL A 126 2.48 -9.88 -2.91
CA VAL A 126 1.96 -11.25 -3.04
C VAL A 126 0.44 -11.29 -2.84
N ALA A 127 -0.07 -10.56 -1.85
CA ALA A 127 -1.51 -10.43 -1.62
C ALA A 127 -2.25 -9.83 -2.83
N ALA A 128 -1.71 -8.75 -3.41
CA ALA A 128 -2.27 -8.12 -4.59
C ALA A 128 -2.20 -9.01 -5.83
N ALA A 129 -1.06 -9.68 -6.06
CA ALA A 129 -0.89 -10.62 -7.17
C ALA A 129 -1.84 -11.81 -7.06
N ALA A 130 -1.98 -12.40 -5.86
CA ALA A 130 -2.95 -13.46 -5.60
C ALA A 130 -4.39 -12.97 -5.86
N GLY A 131 -4.73 -11.78 -5.39
CA GLY A 131 -6.03 -11.15 -5.68
C GLY A 131 -6.29 -11.01 -7.18
N ALA A 132 -5.31 -10.56 -7.97
CA ALA A 132 -5.45 -10.41 -9.42
C ALA A 132 -5.69 -11.75 -10.15
N VAL A 133 -5.01 -12.82 -9.70
CA VAL A 133 -5.11 -14.15 -10.32
C VAL A 133 -6.41 -14.86 -9.95
N PHE A 134 -6.83 -14.76 -8.68
CA PHE A 134 -7.92 -15.59 -8.15
C PHE A 134 -9.27 -14.88 -8.04
N ALA A 135 -9.33 -13.54 -8.13
CA ALA A 135 -10.59 -12.80 -8.07
C ALA A 135 -11.64 -13.21 -9.12
N PRO A 136 -11.29 -13.48 -10.39
CA PRO A 136 -12.29 -13.88 -11.40
C PRO A 136 -13.04 -15.17 -11.03
N GLY A 137 -12.38 -16.09 -10.32
CA GLY A 137 -12.95 -17.40 -9.97
C GLY A 137 -13.98 -17.35 -8.83
N VAL A 138 -14.21 -16.20 -8.23
CA VAL A 138 -15.12 -16.02 -7.08
C VAL A 138 -16.15 -14.91 -7.28
N GLU A 139 -16.22 -14.32 -8.47
CA GLU A 139 -17.23 -13.30 -8.79
C GLU A 139 -18.65 -13.87 -8.71
N GLY A 140 -19.59 -13.09 -8.17
CA GLY A 140 -21.00 -13.47 -8.06
C GLY A 140 -21.32 -14.51 -6.99
N VAL A 141 -20.32 -15.02 -6.25
CA VAL A 141 -20.56 -15.94 -5.14
C VAL A 141 -21.18 -15.17 -3.97
N PRO A 142 -22.38 -15.55 -3.49
CA PRO A 142 -23.00 -14.89 -2.35
C PRO A 142 -22.15 -15.04 -1.09
N LEU A 143 -22.06 -13.96 -0.31
CA LEU A 143 -21.28 -13.90 0.92
C LEU A 143 -22.23 -13.75 2.11
N GLU A 144 -22.04 -14.61 3.12
CA GLU A 144 -22.74 -14.50 4.40
C GLU A 144 -22.30 -13.23 5.16
N PRO A 145 -23.22 -12.38 5.65
CA PRO A 145 -22.87 -11.10 6.28
C PRO A 145 -21.92 -11.23 7.48
N ALA A 146 -22.11 -12.27 8.31
CA ALA A 146 -21.24 -12.54 9.45
C ALA A 146 -19.81 -12.88 9.03
N ALA A 147 -19.65 -13.63 7.94
CA ALA A 147 -18.34 -13.95 7.38
C ALA A 147 -17.66 -12.73 6.75
N VAL A 148 -18.43 -11.83 6.13
CA VAL A 148 -17.92 -10.54 5.63
C VAL A 148 -17.36 -9.69 6.78
N LEU A 149 -18.08 -9.59 7.90
CA LEU A 149 -17.61 -8.86 9.07
C LEU A 149 -16.29 -9.43 9.60
N LEU A 150 -16.18 -10.75 9.72
CA LEU A 150 -14.93 -11.41 10.13
C LEU A 150 -13.78 -11.12 9.15
N CYS A 151 -14.05 -11.13 7.83
CA CYS A 151 -13.04 -10.80 6.82
C CYS A 151 -12.55 -9.35 6.97
N LEU A 152 -13.46 -8.40 7.23
CA LEU A 152 -13.14 -6.99 7.44
C LEU A 152 -12.35 -6.78 8.74
N LEU A 153 -12.72 -7.45 9.83
CA LEU A 153 -11.97 -7.41 11.09
C LEU A 153 -10.55 -7.97 10.92
N ALA A 154 -10.42 -9.12 10.26
CA ALA A 154 -9.12 -9.73 9.98
C ALA A 154 -8.24 -8.83 9.10
N ALA A 155 -8.82 -8.25 8.03
CA ALA A 155 -8.13 -7.30 7.17
C ALA A 155 -7.71 -6.04 7.96
N SER A 156 -8.60 -5.50 8.80
CA SER A 156 -8.31 -4.32 9.61
C SER A 156 -7.20 -4.56 10.61
N ALA A 157 -7.19 -5.72 11.28
CA ALA A 157 -6.12 -6.13 12.18
C ALA A 157 -4.79 -6.27 11.45
N PHE A 158 -4.80 -6.88 10.26
CA PHE A 158 -3.59 -7.01 9.44
C PHE A 158 -3.08 -5.65 8.95
N VAL A 159 -3.97 -4.77 8.48
CA VAL A 159 -3.61 -3.41 8.06
C VAL A 159 -3.07 -2.61 9.23
N ALA A 160 -3.70 -2.69 10.40
CA ALA A 160 -3.22 -2.05 11.62
C ALA A 160 -1.84 -2.57 12.01
N PHE A 161 -1.63 -3.89 12.01
CA PHE A 161 -0.32 -4.50 12.25
C PHE A 161 0.71 -3.95 11.25
N VAL A 162 0.38 -3.96 9.96
CA VAL A 162 1.25 -3.49 8.88
C VAL A 162 1.60 -2.01 9.03
N VAL A 163 0.67 -1.15 9.43
CA VAL A 163 0.88 0.30 9.62
C VAL A 163 1.63 0.61 10.92
N LEU A 164 1.22 -0.01 12.03
CA LEU A 164 1.74 0.24 13.36
C LEU A 164 3.02 -0.55 13.67
N LEU A 165 3.44 -1.49 12.82
CA LEU A 165 4.65 -2.27 13.05
C LEU A 165 5.88 -1.38 13.27
N ASP A 166 5.96 -0.28 12.52
CA ASP A 166 7.04 0.70 12.65
C ASP A 166 6.97 1.42 14.02
N ASP A 167 5.78 1.87 14.44
CA ASP A 167 5.57 2.54 15.74
C ASP A 167 5.78 1.60 16.94
N LEU A 168 5.32 0.34 16.83
CA LEU A 168 5.47 -0.68 17.87
C LEU A 168 6.95 -1.04 18.06
N LEU A 169 7.71 -1.23 16.98
CA LEU A 169 9.13 -1.59 17.07
C LEU A 169 10.01 -0.43 17.54
N PHE A 170 9.59 0.82 17.32
CA PHE A 170 10.25 1.98 17.93
C PHE A 170 10.18 1.93 19.46
N LEU A 171 9.06 1.48 20.04
CA LEU A 171 8.87 1.42 21.50
C LEU A 171 9.79 0.40 22.21
N PHE A 172 10.29 -0.61 21.48
CA PHE A 172 11.15 -1.67 22.02
C PHE A 172 12.66 -1.44 21.77
N ARG A 173 13.04 -0.27 21.24
CA ARG A 173 14.45 0.16 21.12
C ARG A 173 14.77 1.23 22.15
#